data_AF-A0A081DB62-F1
#
_entry.id   AF-A0A081DB62-F1
#
_cell.length_a   1.000
_cell.length_b   1.000
_cell.length_c   1.000
_cell.angle_alpha   90.00
_cell.angle_beta   90.00
_cell.angle_gamma   90.00
#
_symmetry.space_group_name_H-M   'P 1'
#
loop_
_entity.id
_entity.type
_entity.pdbx_description
1 polymer ?
#
loop_
_entity_poly.entity_id
_entity_poly.type
_entity_poly.pdbx_seq_one_letter_code
_entity_poly.pdbx_strand_id
1 'polypeptide(L)'
;MFATLGVLISTVIVGSLTYFTAQLFDLDLPFIHALLFGALISPTDPIAVMAILKKANIVESLGIKIEGESLFNDGIGVVVFSGILIIASVTGEFNSTEIGTEIGILFLEEAVGGILYGLLIGFIGLKCMQSLNDNPQLAVMMSLAVVMGGTAGAFLMHTSAPLAMVVAGLLIGNKIHVSENKSEVQIAINSFWAILDDVFNGILFVLIGLAIHLLDFTSSYVYLGVITIIIVLLARFISVFLPYSLLKHEEDKPIKTIAILTWGGLRGGISIALALSLSDQFSGNLILHITYIIVIFSIIVQGLSIGAFAQKLYQKK
;
A
#
# COMPACT_ATOMS: atom_id res chain seq x y z
N MET A 1 11.54 3.23 7.70
CA MET A 1 12.60 2.21 7.44
C MET A 1 12.02 0.79 7.50
N PHE A 2 11.11 0.49 8.44
CA PHE A 2 10.35 -0.77 8.47
C PHE A 2 9.54 -1.01 7.19
N ALA A 3 8.84 0.01 6.69
CA ALA A 3 7.96 -0.09 5.53
C ALA A 3 8.69 -0.48 4.22
N THR A 4 9.81 0.19 3.88
CA THR A 4 10.58 -0.07 2.65
C THR A 4 11.13 -1.49 2.57
N LEU A 5 11.81 -1.92 3.62
CA LEU A 5 12.40 -3.27 3.68
C LEU A 5 11.32 -4.35 3.79
N GLY A 6 10.26 -4.08 4.57
CA GLY A 6 9.14 -5.00 4.72
C GLY A 6 8.42 -5.28 3.39
N VAL A 7 8.22 -4.25 2.55
CA VAL A 7 7.67 -4.40 1.19
C VAL A 7 8.57 -5.27 0.34
N LEU A 8 9.85 -4.91 0.22
CA LEU A 8 10.77 -5.64 -0.66
C LEU A 8 10.90 -7.11 -0.26
N ILE A 9 11.03 -7.38 1.03
CA ILE A 9 11.09 -8.75 1.57
C ILE A 9 9.77 -9.48 1.27
N SER A 10 8.63 -8.84 1.54
CA SER A 10 7.30 -9.42 1.28
C SER A 10 7.12 -9.72 -0.21
N THR A 11 7.50 -8.81 -1.09
CA THR A 11 7.43 -8.97 -2.55
C THR A 11 8.22 -10.20 -3.01
N VAL A 12 9.47 -10.34 -2.55
CA VAL A 12 10.32 -11.47 -2.94
C VAL A 12 9.79 -12.78 -2.38
N ILE A 13 9.39 -12.82 -1.10
CA ILE A 13 8.87 -14.04 -0.46
C ILE A 13 7.56 -14.47 -1.12
N VAL A 14 6.59 -13.56 -1.24
CA VAL A 14 5.29 -13.87 -1.83
C VAL A 14 5.46 -14.26 -3.29
N GLY A 15 6.19 -13.47 -4.08
CA GLY A 15 6.40 -13.78 -5.49
C GLY A 15 7.10 -15.11 -5.71
N SER A 16 8.15 -15.42 -4.94
CA SER A 16 8.87 -16.69 -5.07
C SER A 16 8.02 -17.89 -4.67
N LEU A 17 7.33 -17.82 -3.53
CA LEU A 17 6.51 -18.93 -3.05
C LEU A 17 5.26 -19.13 -3.91
N THR A 18 4.62 -18.06 -4.39
CA THR A 18 3.50 -18.15 -5.33
C THR A 18 3.95 -18.72 -6.67
N TYR A 19 5.14 -18.37 -7.17
CA TYR A 19 5.71 -18.98 -8.37
C TYR A 19 5.83 -20.51 -8.23
N PHE A 20 6.52 -20.99 -7.19
CA PHE A 20 6.68 -22.43 -6.99
C PHE A 20 5.34 -23.14 -6.77
N THR A 21 4.41 -22.50 -6.07
CA THR A 21 3.06 -23.06 -5.87
C THR A 21 2.30 -23.14 -7.20
N ALA A 22 2.36 -22.12 -8.05
CA ALA A 22 1.69 -22.12 -9.36
C ALA A 22 2.21 -23.25 -10.26
N GLN A 23 3.53 -23.49 -10.25
CA GLN A 23 4.14 -24.59 -11.00
C GLN A 23 3.65 -25.98 -10.52
N LEU A 24 3.33 -26.14 -9.23
CA LEU A 24 2.76 -27.39 -8.70
C LEU A 24 1.33 -27.67 -9.19
N PHE A 25 0.61 -26.64 -9.67
CA PHE A 25 -0.74 -26.76 -10.22
C PHE A 25 -0.76 -26.65 -11.75
N ASP A 26 0.40 -26.78 -12.41
CA ASP A 26 0.57 -26.64 -13.85
C ASP A 26 0.04 -25.29 -14.40
N LEU A 27 0.15 -24.23 -13.61
CA LEU A 27 -0.25 -22.88 -14.00
C LEU A 27 0.95 -22.12 -14.57
N ASP A 28 0.80 -21.61 -15.80
CA ASP A 28 1.84 -20.80 -16.45
C ASP A 28 1.90 -19.39 -15.83
N LEU A 29 2.74 -19.28 -14.81
CA LEU A 29 3.04 -18.02 -14.15
C LEU A 29 4.56 -17.79 -14.22
N PRO A 30 5.04 -16.93 -15.15
CA PRO A 30 6.43 -16.50 -15.19
C PRO A 30 6.87 -15.90 -13.85
N PHE A 31 8.13 -16.13 -13.47
CA PHE A 31 8.66 -15.66 -12.20
C PHE A 31 8.53 -14.13 -12.03
N ILE A 32 8.75 -13.37 -13.10
CA ILE A 32 8.60 -11.90 -13.08
C ILE A 32 7.15 -11.46 -12.84
N HIS A 33 6.15 -12.21 -13.35
CA HIS A 33 4.73 -11.95 -13.06
C HIS A 33 4.38 -12.34 -11.62
N ALA A 34 4.99 -13.39 -11.08
CA ALA A 34 4.84 -13.72 -9.67
C ALA A 34 5.43 -12.62 -8.76
N LEU A 35 6.57 -12.01 -9.14
CA LEU A 35 7.11 -10.84 -8.45
C LEU A 35 6.21 -9.60 -8.58
N LEU A 36 5.57 -9.37 -9.73
CA LEU A 36 4.52 -8.33 -9.88
C LEU A 36 3.40 -8.54 -8.87
N PHE A 37 2.91 -9.77 -8.77
CA PHE A 37 1.91 -10.15 -7.78
C PHE A 37 2.39 -9.94 -6.34
N GLY A 38 3.64 -10.31 -6.05
CA GLY A 38 4.25 -10.04 -4.75
C GLY A 38 4.27 -8.53 -4.42
N ALA A 39 4.56 -7.69 -5.40
CA ALA A 39 4.63 -6.23 -5.23
C ALA A 39 3.25 -5.62 -4.96
N LEU A 40 2.23 -5.97 -5.73
CA LEU A 40 0.89 -5.39 -5.58
C LEU A 40 0.17 -5.85 -4.30
N ILE A 41 0.49 -7.04 -3.77
CA ILE A 41 -0.14 -7.58 -2.56
C ILE A 41 0.65 -7.23 -1.29
N SER A 42 1.86 -6.67 -1.40
CA SER A 42 2.70 -6.32 -0.24
C SER A 42 2.29 -5.06 0.53
N PRO A 43 1.68 -4.04 -0.10
CA PRO A 43 0.96 -2.96 0.57
C PRO A 43 -0.14 -3.46 1.53
N THR A 44 -0.26 -2.83 2.70
CA THR A 44 -1.29 -3.15 3.70
C THR A 44 -2.12 -1.93 4.01
N ASP A 45 -3.40 -2.13 4.28
CA ASP A 45 -4.33 -1.10 4.70
C ASP A 45 -4.47 -1.13 6.25
N PRO A 46 -4.02 -0.08 6.96
CA PRO A 46 -4.11 0.00 8.41
C PRO A 46 -5.48 0.50 8.87
N ILE A 47 -6.30 1.07 7.98
CA ILE A 47 -7.51 1.85 8.32
C ILE A 47 -8.52 0.96 9.05
N ALA A 48 -8.73 -0.26 8.53
CA ALA A 48 -9.65 -1.23 9.13
C ALA A 48 -9.21 -1.67 10.54
N VAL A 49 -7.91 -1.83 10.78
CA VAL A 49 -7.38 -2.15 12.12
C VAL A 49 -7.51 -0.96 13.05
N MET A 50 -7.22 0.24 12.54
CA MET A 50 -7.21 1.44 13.37
C MET A 50 -8.60 1.82 13.86
N ALA A 51 -9.64 1.66 13.04
CA ALA A 51 -11.03 1.84 13.46
C ALA A 51 -11.39 0.91 14.64
N ILE A 52 -10.83 -0.30 14.66
CA ILE A 52 -11.08 -1.31 15.70
C ILE A 52 -10.20 -1.07 16.94
N LEU A 53 -8.94 -0.70 16.78
CA LEU A 53 -8.03 -0.37 17.89
C LEU A 53 -8.43 0.92 18.62
N LYS A 54 -8.93 1.94 17.89
CA LYS A 54 -9.51 3.16 18.48
C LYS A 54 -10.72 2.82 19.37
N LYS A 55 -11.62 1.93 18.90
CA LYS A 55 -12.74 1.42 19.72
C LYS A 55 -12.28 0.64 20.96
N ALA A 56 -11.07 0.10 20.95
CA ALA A 56 -10.48 -0.65 22.06
C ALA A 56 -9.61 0.19 23.02
N ASN A 57 -9.55 1.53 22.86
CA ASN A 57 -8.71 2.43 23.68
C ASN A 57 -7.20 2.08 23.67
N ILE A 58 -6.70 1.47 22.60
CA ILE A 58 -5.27 1.16 22.46
C ILE A 58 -4.56 2.39 21.87
N VAL A 59 -3.85 3.10 22.75
CA VAL A 59 -2.95 4.27 22.61
C VAL A 59 -2.88 4.93 21.22
N GLU A 60 -3.42 6.15 21.13
CA GLU A 60 -3.48 7.02 19.95
C GLU A 60 -2.12 7.22 19.23
N SER A 61 -1.01 7.18 19.97
CA SER A 61 0.35 7.28 19.42
C SER A 61 0.75 6.11 18.51
N LEU A 62 0.20 4.91 18.73
CA LEU A 62 0.48 3.76 17.88
C LEU A 62 -0.22 3.92 16.52
N GLY A 63 -1.40 4.55 16.51
CA GLY A 63 -2.18 4.79 15.29
C GLY A 63 -1.47 5.69 14.28
N ILE A 64 -0.96 6.84 14.73
CA ILE A 64 -0.24 7.79 13.86
C ILE A 64 1.01 7.15 13.23
N LYS A 65 1.75 6.34 14.01
CA LYS A 65 2.95 5.67 13.52
C LYS A 65 2.61 4.60 12.48
N ILE A 66 1.57 3.81 12.71
CA ILE A 66 1.10 2.78 11.77
C ILE A 66 0.57 3.41 10.47
N GLU A 67 -0.22 4.47 10.58
CA GLU A 67 -0.81 5.17 9.43
C GLU A 67 0.28 5.79 8.53
N GLY A 68 1.25 6.48 9.13
CA GLY A 68 2.40 7.01 8.40
C GLY A 68 3.23 5.90 7.74
N GLU A 69 3.51 4.80 8.44
CA GLU A 69 4.24 3.67 7.86
C GLU A 69 3.49 3.01 6.70
N SER A 70 2.15 2.95 6.76
CA SER A 70 1.35 2.36 5.69
C SER A 70 1.23 3.25 4.46
N LEU A 71 1.13 4.57 4.62
CA LEU A 71 1.16 5.50 3.48
C LEU A 71 2.47 5.36 2.68
N PHE A 72 3.61 5.23 3.37
CA PHE A 72 4.88 4.95 2.70
C PHE A 72 4.88 3.55 2.07
N ASN A 73 4.40 2.53 2.77
CA ASN A 73 4.27 1.16 2.28
C ASN A 73 3.51 1.10 0.94
N ASP A 74 2.38 1.79 0.85
CA ASP A 74 1.56 1.86 -0.36
C ASP A 74 2.31 2.55 -1.50
N GLY A 75 2.92 3.71 -1.23
CA GLY A 75 3.72 4.43 -2.23
C GLY A 75 4.90 3.61 -2.75
N ILE A 76 5.64 2.93 -1.87
CA ILE A 76 6.77 2.08 -2.23
C ILE A 76 6.30 0.83 -2.97
N GLY A 77 5.19 0.21 -2.56
CA GLY A 77 4.63 -0.95 -3.26
C GLY A 77 4.27 -0.62 -4.70
N VAL A 78 3.71 0.56 -4.96
CA VAL A 78 3.46 1.03 -6.33
C VAL A 78 4.76 1.23 -7.09
N VAL A 79 5.81 1.83 -6.49
CA VAL A 79 7.12 1.98 -7.16
C VAL A 79 7.71 0.61 -7.51
N VAL A 80 7.67 -0.35 -6.58
CA VAL A 80 8.18 -1.71 -6.81
C VAL A 80 7.38 -2.40 -7.90
N PHE A 81 6.05 -2.24 -7.91
CA PHE A 81 5.19 -2.78 -8.96
C PHE A 81 5.50 -2.17 -10.33
N SER A 82 5.52 -0.83 -10.45
CA SER A 82 5.85 -0.12 -11.70
C SER A 82 7.22 -0.51 -12.21
N GLY A 83 8.22 -0.52 -11.33
CA GLY A 83 9.57 -0.97 -11.65
C GLY A 83 9.56 -2.37 -12.24
N ILE A 84 8.98 -3.36 -11.56
CA ILE A 84 8.90 -4.75 -12.05
C ILE A 84 8.11 -4.83 -13.37
N LEU A 85 7.08 -4.01 -13.57
CA LEU A 85 6.27 -4.03 -14.79
C LEU A 85 7.08 -3.54 -16.00
N ILE A 86 7.90 -2.50 -15.80
CA ILE A 86 8.87 -2.04 -16.81
C ILE A 86 9.86 -3.16 -17.13
N ILE A 87 10.39 -3.85 -16.11
CA ILE A 87 11.28 -5.01 -16.31
C ILE A 87 10.60 -6.05 -17.18
N ALA A 88 9.40 -6.50 -16.78
CA ALA A 88 8.65 -7.54 -17.47
C ALA A 88 8.40 -7.17 -18.95
N SER A 89 8.18 -5.88 -19.22
CA SER A 89 7.96 -5.35 -20.57
C SER A 89 9.22 -5.36 -21.43
N VAL A 90 10.41 -5.17 -20.83
CA VAL A 90 11.70 -5.07 -21.54
C VAL A 90 12.43 -6.42 -21.63
N THR A 91 12.22 -7.33 -20.68
CA THR A 91 12.88 -8.65 -20.63
C THR A 91 12.54 -9.60 -21.80
N GLY A 92 11.64 -9.22 -22.71
CA GLY A 92 11.46 -9.91 -23.98
C GLY A 92 12.64 -9.77 -24.96
N GLU A 93 13.56 -8.81 -24.74
CA GLU A 93 14.54 -8.41 -25.77
C GLU A 93 16.02 -8.40 -25.35
N PHE A 94 16.40 -8.63 -24.06
CA PHE A 94 17.80 -8.41 -23.61
C PHE A 94 18.40 -9.47 -22.64
N ASN A 95 19.74 -9.55 -22.61
CA ASN A 95 20.56 -10.48 -21.82
C ASN A 95 20.56 -10.15 -20.30
N SER A 96 20.51 -11.19 -19.47
CA SER A 96 20.16 -11.16 -18.04
C SER A 96 21.10 -10.46 -17.05
N THR A 97 22.31 -10.05 -17.45
CA THR A 97 23.33 -9.48 -16.51
C THR A 97 23.47 -7.96 -16.53
N GLU A 98 23.16 -7.27 -17.63
CA GLU A 98 23.22 -5.78 -17.71
C GLU A 98 21.92 -5.13 -17.20
N ILE A 99 20.83 -5.89 -17.31
CA ILE A 99 19.46 -5.53 -16.92
C ILE A 99 19.37 -5.18 -15.43
N GLY A 100 20.00 -5.95 -14.53
CA GLY A 100 19.86 -5.75 -13.08
C GLY A 100 20.39 -4.41 -12.56
N THR A 101 21.46 -3.88 -13.13
CA THR A 101 22.04 -2.60 -12.74
C THR A 101 21.26 -1.40 -13.28
N GLU A 102 20.81 -1.49 -14.54
CA GLU A 102 20.06 -0.42 -15.21
C GLU A 102 18.67 -0.26 -14.60
N ILE A 103 18.04 -1.38 -14.21
CA ILE A 103 16.78 -1.39 -13.48
C ILE A 103 16.92 -0.83 -12.06
N GLY A 104 18.00 -1.19 -11.36
CA GLY A 104 18.25 -0.64 -10.02
C GLY A 104 18.32 0.88 -10.05
N ILE A 105 18.87 1.45 -11.13
CA ILE A 105 18.90 2.89 -11.39
C ILE A 105 17.50 3.42 -11.68
N LEU A 106 16.73 2.81 -12.59
CA LEU A 106 15.35 3.23 -12.90
C LEU A 106 14.44 3.21 -11.66
N PHE A 107 14.54 2.17 -10.84
CA PHE A 107 13.80 2.08 -9.59
C PHE A 107 14.19 3.19 -8.61
N LEU A 108 15.49 3.47 -8.50
CA LEU A 108 16.00 4.53 -7.64
C LEU A 108 15.57 5.91 -8.17
N GLU A 109 15.55 6.10 -9.49
CA GLU A 109 15.03 7.30 -10.14
C GLU A 109 13.54 7.49 -9.89
N GLU A 110 12.71 6.44 -9.99
CA GLU A 110 11.28 6.53 -9.75
C GLU A 110 10.97 6.86 -8.28
N ALA A 111 11.68 6.21 -7.34
CA ALA A 111 11.52 6.44 -5.90
C ALA A 111 12.06 7.81 -5.46
N VAL A 112 13.33 8.11 -5.77
CA VAL A 112 13.98 9.36 -5.36
C VAL A 112 13.39 10.54 -6.11
N GLY A 113 13.10 10.37 -7.41
CA GLY A 113 12.41 11.36 -8.22
C GLY A 113 11.03 11.67 -7.67
N GLY A 114 10.25 10.64 -7.27
CA GLY A 114 8.96 10.83 -6.60
C GLY A 114 9.08 11.64 -5.31
N ILE A 115 10.07 11.34 -4.46
CA ILE A 115 10.32 12.09 -3.22
C ILE A 115 10.70 13.55 -3.51
N LEU A 116 11.69 13.78 -4.38
CA LEU A 116 12.18 15.12 -4.71
C LEU A 116 11.07 15.97 -5.36
N TYR A 117 10.33 15.38 -6.30
CA TYR A 117 9.21 16.03 -6.95
C TYR A 117 8.07 16.32 -5.97
N GLY A 118 7.76 15.38 -5.08
CA GLY A 118 6.79 15.56 -3.99
C GLY A 118 7.16 16.73 -3.06
N LEU A 119 8.44 16.84 -2.68
CA LEU A 119 8.94 17.97 -1.90
C LEU A 119 8.79 19.30 -2.65
N LEU A 120 9.13 19.31 -3.94
CA LEU A 120 9.03 20.49 -4.79
C LEU A 120 7.58 20.96 -4.93
N ILE A 121 6.68 20.08 -5.37
CA ILE A 121 5.27 20.44 -5.60
C ILE A 121 4.54 20.72 -4.29
N GLY A 122 4.87 19.99 -3.21
CA GLY A 122 4.35 20.26 -1.87
C GLY A 122 4.81 21.62 -1.34
N PHE A 123 6.07 22.00 -1.57
CA PHE A 123 6.58 23.31 -1.19
C PHE A 123 5.89 24.45 -1.96
N ILE A 124 5.74 24.28 -3.29
CA ILE A 124 5.03 25.25 -4.13
C ILE A 124 3.58 25.37 -3.67
N GLY A 125 2.89 24.25 -3.48
CA GLY A 125 1.51 24.19 -2.98
C GLY A 125 1.35 24.90 -1.64
N LEU A 126 2.24 24.62 -0.68
CA LEU A 126 2.27 25.27 0.63
C LEU A 126 2.43 26.79 0.50
N LYS A 127 3.36 27.25 -0.35
CA LYS A 127 3.59 28.69 -0.55
C LYS A 127 2.40 29.38 -1.18
N CYS A 128 1.77 28.74 -2.17
CA CYS A 128 0.52 29.24 -2.74
C CYS A 128 -0.57 29.31 -1.66
N MET A 129 -0.77 28.26 -0.85
CA MET A 129 -1.76 28.25 0.23
C MET A 129 -1.54 29.36 1.27
N GLN A 130 -0.29 29.58 1.69
CA GLN A 130 0.07 30.66 2.63
C GLN A 130 -0.17 32.06 2.06
N SER A 131 -0.15 32.23 0.73
CA SER A 131 -0.40 33.51 0.07
C SER A 131 -1.89 33.87 -0.02
N LEU A 132 -2.81 32.96 0.33
CA LEU A 132 -4.25 33.12 0.12
C LEU A 132 -4.99 33.78 1.31
N ASN A 133 -4.29 34.43 2.24
CA ASN A 133 -4.86 35.14 3.39
C ASN A 133 -5.90 34.33 4.17
N ASP A 134 -5.59 33.06 4.46
CA ASP A 134 -6.45 32.14 5.22
C ASP A 134 -7.84 31.88 4.63
N ASN A 135 -8.04 32.05 3.32
CA ASN A 135 -9.29 31.68 2.66
C ASN A 135 -9.47 30.14 2.62
N PRO A 136 -10.48 29.57 3.32
CA PRO A 136 -10.62 28.12 3.43
C PRO A 136 -10.94 27.43 2.11
N GLN A 137 -11.79 28.03 1.27
CA GLN A 137 -12.22 27.45 0.00
C GLN A 137 -11.06 27.39 -0.99
N LEU A 138 -10.27 28.47 -1.09
CA LEU A 138 -9.10 28.50 -1.97
C LEU A 138 -8.02 27.53 -1.48
N ALA A 139 -7.85 27.36 -0.16
CA ALA A 139 -6.93 26.38 0.38
C ALA A 139 -7.31 24.93 0.00
N VAL A 140 -8.61 24.59 0.04
CA VAL A 140 -9.11 23.29 -0.45
C VAL A 140 -8.85 23.14 -1.95
N MET A 141 -9.19 24.14 -2.76
CA MET A 141 -8.92 24.12 -4.21
C MET A 141 -7.43 23.96 -4.52
N MET A 142 -6.55 24.63 -3.78
CA MET A 142 -5.10 24.46 -3.93
C MET A 142 -4.64 23.06 -3.55
N SER A 143 -5.19 22.46 -2.48
CA SER A 143 -4.86 21.09 -2.11
C SER A 143 -5.25 20.09 -3.21
N LEU A 144 -6.40 20.28 -3.85
CA LEU A 144 -6.82 19.50 -5.02
C LEU A 144 -5.90 19.73 -6.22
N ALA A 145 -5.52 20.98 -6.49
CA ALA A 145 -4.62 21.32 -7.59
C ALA A 145 -3.23 20.69 -7.41
N VAL A 146 -2.72 20.63 -6.17
CA VAL A 146 -1.48 19.92 -5.85
C VAL A 146 -1.61 18.43 -6.14
N VAL A 147 -2.72 17.81 -5.73
CA VAL A 147 -2.92 16.36 -5.95
C VAL A 147 -3.11 16.04 -7.43
N MET A 148 -4.03 16.71 -8.11
CA MET A 148 -4.33 16.43 -9.52
C MET A 148 -3.19 16.86 -10.44
N GLY A 149 -2.70 18.10 -10.29
CA GLY A 149 -1.63 18.66 -11.11
C GLY A 149 -0.28 18.02 -10.80
N GLY A 150 0.00 17.75 -9.52
CA GLY A 150 1.20 17.03 -9.10
C GLY A 150 1.21 15.60 -9.61
N THR A 151 0.09 14.87 -9.53
CA THR A 151 0.00 13.52 -10.09
C THR A 151 0.25 13.51 -11.60
N ALA A 152 -0.39 14.42 -12.35
CA ALA A 152 -0.16 14.55 -13.79
C ALA A 152 1.30 14.89 -14.12
N GLY A 153 1.93 15.80 -13.37
CA GLY A 153 3.34 16.14 -13.55
C GLY A 153 4.28 14.99 -13.20
N ALA A 154 3.98 14.21 -12.16
CA ALA A 154 4.77 13.04 -11.79
C ALA A 154 4.79 11.98 -12.91
N PHE A 155 3.66 11.75 -13.58
CA PHE A 155 3.58 10.86 -14.74
C PHE A 155 4.41 11.35 -15.92
N LEU A 156 4.41 12.67 -16.20
CA LEU A 156 5.24 13.26 -17.27
C LEU A 156 6.74 13.13 -17.00
N MET A 157 7.12 13.15 -15.71
CA MET A 157 8.52 13.00 -15.28
C MET A 157 8.93 11.54 -15.08
N HIS A 158 8.04 10.58 -15.36
CA HIS A 158 8.26 9.14 -15.10
C HIS A 158 8.68 8.84 -13.65
N THR A 159 8.04 9.53 -12.70
CA THR A 159 8.28 9.35 -11.25
C THR A 159 7.04 8.81 -10.57
N SER A 160 7.20 8.24 -9.37
CA SER A 160 6.07 7.67 -8.63
C SER A 160 5.12 8.77 -8.13
N ALA A 161 3.96 8.88 -8.78
CA ALA A 161 2.92 9.82 -8.39
C ALA A 161 2.38 9.58 -6.97
N PRO A 162 2.06 8.34 -6.53
CA PRO A 162 1.59 8.12 -5.17
C PRO A 162 2.64 8.52 -4.12
N LEU A 163 3.91 8.18 -4.34
CA LEU A 163 4.99 8.55 -3.42
C LEU A 163 5.19 10.07 -3.38
N ALA A 164 5.13 10.74 -4.53
CA ALA A 164 5.19 12.20 -4.60
C ALA A 164 4.05 12.86 -3.81
N MET A 165 2.82 12.34 -3.92
CA MET A 165 1.66 12.90 -3.23
C MET A 165 1.70 12.63 -1.72
N VAL A 166 2.21 11.47 -1.28
CA VAL A 166 2.48 11.21 0.16
C VAL A 166 3.45 12.25 0.72
N VAL A 167 4.55 12.51 0.02
CA VAL A 167 5.57 13.47 0.46
C VAL A 167 5.02 14.91 0.46
N ALA A 168 4.28 15.30 -0.58
CA ALA A 168 3.64 16.60 -0.67
C ALA A 168 2.60 16.80 0.46
N GLY A 169 1.74 15.80 0.69
CA GLY A 169 0.72 15.80 1.73
C GLY A 169 1.30 15.88 3.14
N LEU A 170 2.35 15.10 3.43
CA LEU A 170 3.07 15.17 4.71
C LEU A 170 3.71 16.54 4.94
N LEU A 171 4.32 17.13 3.91
CA LEU A 171 4.91 18.47 4.01
C LEU A 171 3.85 19.53 4.31
N ILE A 172 2.76 19.56 3.54
CA ILE A 172 1.67 20.52 3.70
C ILE A 172 0.98 20.33 5.05
N GLY A 173 0.59 19.09 5.37
CA GLY A 173 -0.12 18.74 6.60
C GLY A 173 0.65 19.11 7.86
N ASN A 174 1.95 18.82 7.88
CA ASN A 174 2.83 19.16 9.00
C ASN A 174 3.01 20.69 9.13
N LYS A 175 3.23 21.41 8.02
CA LYS A 175 3.50 22.85 8.09
C LYS A 175 2.27 23.70 8.42
N ILE A 176 1.09 23.27 7.98
CA ILE A 176 -0.18 23.95 8.28
C ILE A 176 -0.73 23.53 9.65
N HIS A 177 -0.10 22.56 10.33
CA HIS A 177 -0.60 21.98 11.60
C HIS A 177 -2.04 21.50 11.47
N VAL A 178 -2.32 20.78 10.38
CA VAL A 178 -3.68 20.35 10.00
C VAL A 178 -4.35 19.52 11.11
N SER A 179 -3.58 18.84 11.96
CA SER A 179 -4.09 18.08 13.10
C SER A 179 -4.70 18.93 14.22
N GLU A 180 -4.42 20.23 14.28
CA GLU A 180 -4.88 21.08 15.39
C GLU A 180 -6.34 21.53 15.24
N ASN A 181 -6.88 21.57 14.02
CA ASN A 181 -8.25 22.01 13.71
C ASN A 181 -8.65 23.36 14.37
N LYS A 182 -7.71 24.31 14.44
CA LYS A 182 -7.90 25.63 15.06
C LYS A 182 -8.34 26.70 14.08
N SER A 183 -7.98 26.58 12.79
CA SER A 183 -8.36 27.56 11.76
C SER A 183 -9.43 27.02 10.82
N GLU A 184 -10.22 27.91 10.23
CA GLU A 184 -11.23 27.54 9.22
C GLU A 184 -10.60 26.80 8.03
N VAL A 185 -9.37 27.17 7.65
CA VAL A 185 -8.58 26.49 6.62
C VAL A 185 -8.33 25.02 6.98
N GLN A 186 -7.85 24.76 8.20
CA GLN A 186 -7.56 23.39 8.67
C GLN A 186 -8.83 22.54 8.69
N ILE A 187 -9.92 23.09 9.23
CA ILE A 187 -11.23 22.41 9.31
C ILE A 187 -11.76 22.10 7.90
N ALA A 188 -11.67 23.07 6.97
CA ALA A 188 -12.15 22.90 5.61
C ALA A 188 -11.36 21.82 4.84
N ILE A 189 -10.03 21.83 4.93
CA ILE A 189 -9.16 20.82 4.33
C ILE A 189 -9.50 19.43 4.90
N ASN A 190 -9.52 19.28 6.23
CA ASN A 190 -9.81 17.99 6.86
C ASN A 190 -11.19 17.46 6.52
N SER A 191 -12.22 18.30 6.60
CA SER A 191 -13.58 17.89 6.30
C SER A 191 -13.73 17.47 4.84
N PHE A 192 -13.12 18.22 3.91
CA PHE A 192 -13.18 17.91 2.49
C PHE A 192 -12.47 16.59 2.17
N TRP A 193 -11.24 16.40 2.68
CA TRP A 193 -10.49 15.17 2.45
C TRP A 193 -11.12 13.95 3.15
N ALA A 194 -11.75 14.13 4.32
CA ALA A 194 -12.51 13.05 4.97
C ALA A 194 -13.72 12.61 4.12
N ILE A 195 -14.46 13.56 3.54
CA ILE A 195 -15.57 13.23 2.62
C ILE A 195 -15.06 12.51 1.37
N LEU A 196 -13.95 12.97 0.79
CA LEU A 196 -13.34 12.30 -0.36
C LEU A 196 -12.86 10.89 -0.03
N ASP A 197 -12.23 10.70 1.13
CA ASP A 197 -11.80 9.39 1.62
C ASP A 197 -13.00 8.44 1.77
N ASP A 198 -14.09 8.88 2.41
CA ASP A 198 -15.32 8.10 2.53
C ASP A 198 -15.92 7.73 1.16
N VAL A 199 -15.94 8.68 0.22
CA VAL A 199 -16.46 8.47 -1.15
C VAL A 199 -15.59 7.48 -1.92
N PHE A 200 -14.26 7.64 -1.91
CA PHE A 200 -13.35 6.75 -2.63
C PHE A 200 -13.34 5.35 -2.01
N ASN A 201 -13.40 5.24 -0.69
CA ASN A 201 -13.57 3.94 -0.03
C ASN A 201 -14.89 3.27 -0.43
N GLY A 202 -15.99 4.02 -0.48
CA GLY A 202 -17.27 3.53 -0.98
C GLY A 202 -17.20 3.00 -2.41
N ILE A 203 -16.59 3.76 -3.33
CA ILE A 203 -16.36 3.35 -4.73
C ILE A 203 -15.48 2.10 -4.78
N LEU A 204 -14.41 2.06 -4.00
CA LEU A 204 -13.48 0.94 -3.93
C LEU A 204 -14.21 -0.35 -3.52
N PHE A 205 -15.03 -0.34 -2.46
CA PHE A 205 -15.82 -1.52 -2.07
C PHE A 205 -16.81 -1.96 -3.17
N VAL A 206 -17.42 -1.02 -3.89
CA VAL A 206 -18.29 -1.35 -5.03
C VAL A 206 -17.48 -1.99 -6.15
N LEU A 207 -16.29 -1.48 -6.48
CA LEU A 207 -15.40 -2.08 -7.47
C LEU A 207 -14.95 -3.48 -7.08
N ILE A 208 -14.61 -3.72 -5.80
CA ILE A 208 -14.34 -5.06 -5.29
C ILE A 208 -15.57 -5.96 -5.51
N GLY A 209 -16.76 -5.49 -5.16
CA GLY A 209 -17.99 -6.25 -5.38
C GLY A 209 -18.24 -6.58 -6.86
N LEU A 210 -17.93 -5.64 -7.77
CA LEU A 210 -18.09 -5.83 -9.21
C LEU A 210 -17.03 -6.78 -9.79
N ALA A 211 -15.80 -6.75 -9.27
CA ALA A 211 -14.67 -7.53 -9.75
C ALA A 211 -14.95 -9.03 -9.79
N ILE A 212 -15.86 -9.55 -8.94
CA ILE A 212 -16.27 -10.96 -8.97
C ILE A 212 -16.84 -11.40 -10.32
N HIS A 213 -17.46 -10.49 -11.07
CA HIS A 213 -18.02 -10.78 -12.40
C HIS A 213 -16.95 -10.93 -13.48
N LEU A 214 -15.72 -10.49 -13.20
CA LEU A 214 -14.56 -10.66 -14.08
C LEU A 214 -13.84 -11.99 -13.80
N LEU A 215 -14.31 -12.79 -12.83
CA LEU A 215 -13.63 -13.98 -12.35
C LEU A 215 -14.36 -15.25 -12.78
N ASP A 216 -13.62 -16.10 -13.49
CA ASP A 216 -14.00 -17.47 -13.80
C ASP A 216 -13.29 -18.41 -12.82
N PHE A 217 -14.00 -18.81 -11.77
CA PHE A 217 -13.44 -19.66 -10.71
C PHE A 217 -13.18 -21.09 -11.18
N THR A 218 -11.97 -21.31 -11.69
CA THR A 218 -11.42 -22.64 -11.92
C THR A 218 -10.84 -23.20 -10.62
N SER A 219 -11.00 -24.50 -10.36
CA SER A 219 -10.51 -25.16 -9.14
C SER A 219 -9.03 -24.85 -8.86
N SER A 220 -8.17 -24.85 -9.87
CA SER A 220 -6.73 -24.53 -9.73
C SER A 220 -6.48 -23.11 -9.21
N TYR A 221 -7.24 -22.12 -9.69
CA TYR A 221 -7.12 -20.73 -9.22
C TYR A 221 -7.57 -20.58 -7.77
N VAL A 222 -8.63 -21.30 -7.38
CA VAL A 222 -9.12 -21.32 -6.00
C VAL A 222 -8.08 -21.95 -5.07
N TYR A 223 -7.51 -23.11 -5.43
CA TYR A 223 -6.46 -23.76 -4.63
C TYR A 223 -5.22 -22.88 -4.49
N LEU A 224 -4.75 -22.29 -5.61
CA LEU A 224 -3.62 -21.37 -5.58
C LEU A 224 -3.92 -20.16 -4.69
N GLY A 225 -5.09 -19.54 -4.81
CA GLY A 225 -5.50 -18.40 -3.99
C GLY A 225 -5.54 -18.74 -2.50
N VAL A 226 -6.11 -19.89 -2.13
CA VAL A 226 -6.18 -20.35 -0.72
C VAL A 226 -4.80 -20.61 -0.14
N ILE A 227 -3.91 -21.28 -0.88
CA ILE A 227 -2.53 -21.50 -0.43
C ILE A 227 -1.78 -20.16 -0.32
N THR A 228 -2.05 -19.25 -1.26
CA THR A 228 -1.42 -17.94 -1.28
C THR A 228 -1.83 -17.07 -0.09
N ILE A 229 -3.03 -17.24 0.48
CA ILE A 229 -3.39 -16.61 1.76
C ILE A 229 -2.37 -16.98 2.85
N ILE A 230 -2.02 -18.27 2.96
CA ILE A 230 -1.05 -18.74 3.95
C ILE A 230 0.33 -18.15 3.66
N ILE A 231 0.73 -18.12 2.40
CA ILE A 231 2.00 -17.51 1.95
C ILE A 231 2.06 -16.03 2.34
N VAL A 232 1.01 -15.25 2.08
CA VAL A 232 0.97 -13.81 2.41
C VAL A 232 1.02 -13.59 3.91
N LEU A 233 0.33 -14.40 4.72
CA LEU A 233 0.39 -14.30 6.18
C LEU A 233 1.79 -14.64 6.72
N LEU A 234 2.43 -15.68 6.18
CA LEU A 234 3.80 -16.06 6.53
C LEU A 234 4.81 -14.98 6.12
N ALA A 235 4.69 -14.47 4.90
CA ALA A 235 5.54 -13.39 4.40
C ALA A 235 5.41 -12.14 5.26
N ARG A 236 4.18 -11.80 5.68
CA ARG A 236 3.93 -10.68 6.60
C ARG A 236 4.52 -10.93 7.99
N PHE A 237 4.42 -12.16 8.51
CA PHE A 237 5.05 -12.51 9.78
C PHE A 237 6.57 -12.30 9.70
N ILE A 238 7.21 -12.80 8.64
CA ILE A 238 8.67 -12.67 8.43
C ILE A 238 9.05 -11.19 8.23
N SER A 239 8.30 -10.45 7.42
CA SER A 239 8.61 -9.06 7.07
C SER A 239 8.41 -8.09 8.24
N VAL A 240 7.56 -8.44 9.21
CA VAL A 240 7.42 -7.71 10.48
C VAL A 240 8.45 -8.20 11.51
N PHE A 241 8.65 -9.51 11.64
CA PHE A 241 9.54 -10.12 12.63
C PHE A 241 11.00 -9.74 12.41
N LEU A 242 11.49 -9.78 11.17
CA LEU A 242 12.92 -9.59 10.88
C LEU A 242 13.40 -8.18 11.24
N PRO A 243 12.74 -7.08 10.81
CA PRO A 243 13.11 -5.74 11.25
C PRO A 243 12.91 -5.53 12.77
N TYR A 244 11.85 -6.12 13.33
CA TYR A 244 11.55 -5.97 14.76
C TYR A 244 12.62 -6.64 15.63
N SER A 245 13.16 -7.79 15.21
CA SER A 245 14.24 -8.51 15.90
C SER A 245 15.60 -7.83 15.83
N LEU A 246 15.83 -6.97 14.82
CA LEU A 246 17.11 -6.27 14.62
C LEU A 246 17.22 -4.96 15.41
N LEU A 247 16.09 -4.44 15.91
CA LEU A 247 16.02 -3.19 16.64
C LEU A 247 15.78 -3.45 18.12
N LYS A 248 16.59 -2.82 18.99
CA LYS A 248 16.35 -2.84 20.44
C LYS A 248 15.06 -2.06 20.73
N HIS A 249 14.02 -2.76 21.15
CA HIS A 249 12.75 -2.18 21.54
C HIS A 249 12.61 -2.20 23.06
N GLU A 250 12.04 -1.12 23.60
CA GLU A 250 11.72 -0.95 25.03
C GLU A 250 10.32 -1.48 25.41
N GLU A 251 9.63 -2.15 24.49
CA GLU A 251 8.27 -2.68 24.73
C GLU A 251 8.28 -3.96 25.58
N ASP A 252 7.42 -4.01 26.59
CA ASP A 252 7.28 -5.15 27.53
C ASP A 252 6.85 -6.48 26.86
N LYS A 253 6.21 -6.47 25.66
CA LYS A 253 5.59 -7.67 25.04
C LYS A 253 5.75 -7.74 23.50
N PRO A 254 6.97 -7.95 23.00
CA PRO A 254 7.29 -7.86 21.57
C PRO A 254 6.52 -8.84 20.67
N ILE A 255 6.32 -10.08 21.14
CA ILE A 255 5.62 -11.13 20.37
C ILE A 255 4.14 -10.79 20.16
N LYS A 256 3.50 -10.13 21.13
CA LYS A 256 2.09 -9.74 21.03
C LYS A 256 1.90 -8.60 20.03
N THR A 257 2.82 -7.64 20.03
CA THR A 257 2.86 -6.54 19.06
C THR A 257 3.03 -7.09 17.64
N ILE A 258 4.00 -7.99 17.42
CA ILE A 258 4.22 -8.63 16.12
C ILE A 258 2.97 -9.37 15.66
N ALA A 259 2.35 -10.19 16.52
CA ALA A 259 1.14 -10.94 16.16
C ALA A 259 -0.02 -10.03 15.71
N ILE A 260 -0.22 -8.89 16.38
CA ILE A 260 -1.28 -7.94 16.04
C ILE A 260 -0.95 -7.17 14.75
N LEU A 261 0.31 -6.78 14.55
CA LEU A 261 0.76 -6.12 13.32
C LEU A 261 0.73 -7.06 12.10
N THR A 262 0.94 -8.36 12.30
CA THR A 262 0.79 -9.37 11.26
C THR A 262 -0.68 -9.62 10.95
N TRP A 263 -1.51 -9.89 11.97
CA TRP A 263 -2.93 -10.18 11.76
C TRP A 263 -3.73 -8.97 11.27
N GLY A 264 -3.30 -7.77 11.67
CA GLY A 264 -3.83 -6.48 11.24
C GLY A 264 -3.28 -5.99 9.90
N GLY A 265 -2.43 -6.75 9.21
CA GLY A 265 -2.00 -6.38 7.85
C GLY A 265 -3.10 -6.66 6.82
N LEU A 266 -4.22 -5.93 6.87
CA LEU A 266 -5.29 -6.13 5.90
C LEU A 266 -4.81 -5.75 4.49
N ARG A 267 -5.27 -6.48 3.48
CA ARG A 267 -5.10 -6.16 2.07
C ARG A 267 -6.33 -5.41 1.60
N GLY A 268 -6.10 -4.24 1.00
CA GLY A 268 -7.14 -3.29 0.61
C GLY A 268 -7.36 -3.23 -0.91
N GLY A 269 -8.11 -2.23 -1.35
CA GLY A 269 -8.46 -2.10 -2.77
C GLY A 269 -7.34 -1.61 -3.68
N ILE A 270 -6.24 -1.06 -3.14
CA ILE A 270 -5.06 -0.72 -3.97
C ILE A 270 -4.53 -1.98 -4.66
N SER A 271 -4.48 -3.12 -3.97
CA SER A 271 -4.05 -4.39 -4.57
C SER A 271 -4.97 -4.82 -5.72
N ILE A 272 -6.28 -4.64 -5.59
CA ILE A 272 -7.24 -4.95 -6.66
C ILE A 272 -7.10 -3.96 -7.82
N ALA A 273 -6.92 -2.67 -7.55
CA ALA A 273 -6.72 -1.66 -8.59
C ALA A 273 -5.46 -1.96 -9.43
N LEU A 274 -4.35 -2.32 -8.77
CA LEU A 274 -3.11 -2.72 -9.45
C LEU A 274 -3.30 -4.04 -10.23
N ALA A 275 -4.00 -5.03 -9.67
CA ALA A 275 -4.28 -6.27 -10.38
C ALA A 275 -5.16 -6.05 -11.63
N LEU A 276 -6.16 -5.16 -11.55
CA LEU A 276 -7.01 -4.77 -12.68
C LEU A 276 -6.24 -3.98 -13.76
N SER A 277 -5.12 -3.37 -13.41
CA SER A 277 -4.27 -2.65 -14.36
C SER A 277 -3.39 -3.58 -15.21
N LEU A 278 -3.23 -4.85 -14.83
CA LEU A 278 -2.43 -5.81 -15.56
C LEU A 278 -3.20 -6.39 -16.75
N SER A 279 -2.55 -6.43 -17.91
CA SER A 279 -3.05 -7.13 -19.09
C SER A 279 -2.81 -8.65 -18.98
N ASP A 280 -3.49 -9.41 -19.83
CA ASP A 280 -3.32 -10.87 -19.89
C ASP A 280 -1.90 -11.30 -20.26
N GLN A 281 -1.15 -10.45 -20.98
CA GLN A 281 0.28 -10.67 -21.28
C GLN A 281 1.11 -10.85 -19.99
N PHE A 282 0.72 -10.19 -18.91
CA PHE A 282 1.40 -10.24 -17.61
C PHE A 282 0.71 -11.18 -16.61
N SER A 283 0.00 -12.20 -17.11
CA SER A 283 -0.82 -13.10 -16.29
C SER A 283 -1.91 -12.38 -15.48
N GLY A 284 -2.41 -11.24 -15.98
CA GLY A 284 -3.35 -10.36 -15.29
C GLY A 284 -4.59 -11.08 -14.78
N ASN A 285 -5.19 -11.95 -15.59
CA ASN A 285 -6.34 -12.76 -15.19
C ASN A 285 -6.04 -13.62 -13.95
N LEU A 286 -4.98 -14.45 -13.98
CA LEU A 286 -4.60 -15.30 -12.83
C LEU A 286 -4.31 -14.46 -11.59
N ILE A 287 -3.55 -13.37 -11.76
CA ILE A 287 -3.17 -12.46 -10.68
C ILE A 287 -4.41 -11.81 -10.04
N LEU A 288 -5.39 -11.41 -10.85
CA LEU A 288 -6.64 -10.83 -10.36
C LEU A 288 -7.43 -11.84 -9.51
N HIS A 289 -7.52 -13.10 -9.93
CA HIS A 289 -8.21 -14.16 -9.18
C HIS A 289 -7.60 -14.38 -7.80
N ILE A 290 -6.29 -14.59 -7.73
CA ILE A 290 -5.62 -14.82 -6.44
C ILE A 290 -5.68 -13.58 -5.55
N THR A 291 -5.56 -12.38 -6.13
CA THR A 291 -5.68 -11.10 -5.39
C THR A 291 -7.07 -10.95 -4.79
N TYR A 292 -8.12 -11.26 -5.57
CA TYR A 292 -9.50 -11.18 -5.10
C TYR A 292 -9.76 -12.10 -3.91
N ILE A 293 -9.33 -13.37 -4.00
CA ILE A 293 -9.47 -14.35 -2.91
C ILE A 293 -8.80 -13.85 -1.62
N ILE A 294 -7.60 -13.28 -1.73
CA ILE A 294 -6.85 -12.77 -0.57
C ILE A 294 -7.52 -11.54 0.02
N VAL A 295 -7.98 -10.60 -0.80
CA VAL A 295 -8.62 -9.37 -0.31
C VAL A 295 -9.96 -9.69 0.36
N ILE A 296 -10.77 -10.59 -0.21
CA ILE A 296 -12.01 -11.05 0.41
C ILE A 296 -11.74 -11.75 1.75
N PHE A 297 -10.75 -12.64 1.80
CA PHE A 297 -10.32 -13.25 3.05
C PHE A 297 -9.88 -12.21 4.08
N SER A 298 -9.08 -11.23 3.66
CA SER A 298 -8.59 -10.16 4.52
C SER A 298 -9.73 -9.33 5.10
N ILE A 299 -10.67 -8.87 4.28
CA ILE A 299 -11.77 -8.01 4.73
C ILE A 299 -12.73 -8.79 5.64
N ILE A 300 -13.13 -10.01 5.24
CA ILE A 300 -14.13 -10.79 5.98
C ILE A 300 -13.51 -11.46 7.20
N VAL A 301 -12.41 -12.19 7.03
CA VAL A 301 -11.82 -12.99 8.11
C VAL A 301 -10.92 -12.13 9.00
N GLN A 302 -9.91 -11.46 8.46
CA GLN A 302 -9.00 -10.65 9.28
C GLN A 302 -9.72 -9.42 9.86
N GLY A 303 -10.53 -8.73 9.05
CA GLY A 303 -11.27 -7.54 9.47
C GLY A 303 -12.28 -7.80 10.59
N LEU A 304 -13.06 -8.90 10.53
CA LEU A 304 -14.01 -9.22 11.60
C LEU A 304 -13.33 -9.83 12.84
N SER A 305 -12.19 -10.51 12.69
CA SER A 305 -11.53 -11.22 13.80
C SER A 305 -10.51 -10.37 14.58
N ILE A 306 -9.92 -9.33 13.98
CA ILE A 306 -8.85 -8.54 14.59
C ILE A 306 -9.25 -7.91 15.93
N GLY A 307 -10.50 -7.48 16.08
CA GLY A 307 -11.00 -6.89 17.33
C GLY A 307 -11.00 -7.89 18.48
N ALA A 308 -11.58 -9.07 18.25
CA ALA A 308 -11.57 -10.16 19.24
C ALA A 308 -10.15 -10.65 19.54
N PHE A 309 -9.30 -10.72 18.51
CA PHE A 309 -7.90 -11.12 18.63
C PHE A 309 -7.09 -10.14 19.50
N ALA A 310 -7.22 -8.84 19.25
CA ALA A 310 -6.55 -7.79 20.02
C ALA A 310 -7.00 -7.80 21.49
N GLN A 311 -8.32 -7.92 21.75
CA GLN A 311 -8.86 -8.00 23.10
C GLN A 311 -8.30 -9.21 23.87
N LYS A 312 -8.23 -10.39 23.24
CA LYS A 312 -7.69 -11.60 23.86
C LYS A 312 -6.20 -11.48 24.20
N LEU A 313 -5.43 -10.77 23.37
CA LEU A 313 -3.99 -10.58 23.58
C LEU A 313 -3.68 -9.53 24.66
N TYR A 314 -4.47 -8.45 24.75
CA TYR A 314 -4.25 -7.33 25.66
C TYR A 314 -5.16 -7.30 26.90
N GLN A 315 -6.05 -8.28 27.07
CA GLN A 315 -6.76 -8.46 28.35
C GLN A 315 -5.76 -8.50 29.51
N LYS A 316 -5.86 -7.48 30.38
CA LYS A 316 -5.21 -7.49 31.70
C LYS A 316 -5.75 -8.71 32.44
N LYS A 317 -4.88 -9.67 32.75
CA LYS A 317 -5.09 -10.53 33.91
C LYS A 317 -4.94 -9.69 35.17
#